data_AF-A0A9Q1EF07-F1
#
_entry.id   AF-A0A9Q1EF07-F1
#
_cell.length_a   1.000
_cell.length_b   1.000
_cell.length_c   1.000
_cell.angle_alpha   90.00
_cell.angle_beta   90.00
_cell.angle_gamma   90.00
#
_symmetry.space_group_name_H-M   'P 1'
#
loop_
_entity.id
_entity.type
_entity.pdbx_description
1 polymer ?
#
loop_
_entity_poly.entity_id
_entity_poly.type
_entity_poly.pdbx_seq_one_letter_code
_entity_poly.pdbx_strand_id
1 'polypeptide(L)'
;MAFYITDGEDPFWECQVRYLTFLGVGHDTHTFAVIVDSGKQQFECHAFWCEPDAGSVSEAVQAACMVQYQKCLVAQTPPVKSKMLRAGAKVKRTASMDISSFRPRHRGNSPPKFATSSVKKGMMAFFDTFRNKQSAVSMP
;
A
#
# COMPACT_ATOMS: atom_id res chain seq x y z
N MET A 1 5.91 -16.37 -5.47
CA MET A 1 5.38 -15.98 -6.78
C MET A 1 6.52 -16.12 -7.76
N ALA A 2 6.30 -16.85 -8.85
CA ALA A 2 7.28 -17.08 -9.89
C ALA A 2 6.73 -16.58 -11.23
N PHE A 3 7.64 -16.25 -12.14
CA PHE A 3 7.36 -15.99 -13.55
C PHE A 3 8.02 -17.10 -14.37
N TYR A 4 7.27 -17.61 -15.34
CA TYR A 4 7.69 -18.67 -16.24
C TYR A 4 7.66 -18.08 -17.64
N ILE A 5 8.74 -18.28 -18.38
CA ILE A 5 8.76 -18.00 -19.81
C ILE A 5 8.73 -19.36 -20.51
N THR A 6 7.79 -19.49 -21.43
CA THR A 6 7.44 -20.76 -22.09
C THR A 6 7.75 -20.67 -23.58
N ASP A 7 8.24 -21.76 -24.14
CA ASP A 7 8.36 -21.95 -25.59
C ASP A 7 7.55 -23.21 -25.93
N GLY A 8 6.27 -23.02 -26.24
CA GLY A 8 5.28 -24.11 -26.32
C GLY A 8 4.61 -24.43 -24.97
N GLU A 9 4.41 -25.72 -24.67
CA GLU A 9 3.72 -26.16 -23.45
C GLU A 9 4.65 -26.23 -22.22
N ASP A 10 5.95 -26.36 -22.42
CA ASP A 10 6.92 -26.49 -21.34
C ASP A 10 7.60 -25.15 -21.00
N PRO A 11 7.77 -24.82 -19.70
CA PRO A 11 8.51 -23.64 -19.30
C PRO A 11 10.00 -23.83 -19.62
N PHE A 12 10.54 -23.00 -20.51
CA PHE A 12 11.96 -23.04 -20.83
C PHE A 12 12.79 -22.36 -19.73
N TRP A 13 12.19 -21.42 -19.00
CA TRP A 13 12.86 -20.72 -17.92
C TRP A 13 11.88 -20.28 -16.83
N GLU A 14 12.27 -20.47 -15.58
CA GLU A 14 11.51 -20.06 -14.39
C GLU A 14 12.40 -19.19 -13.50
N CYS A 15 11.82 -18.12 -12.96
CA CYS A 15 12.45 -17.39 -11.87
C CYS A 15 11.43 -16.97 -10.81
N GLN A 16 11.84 -17.04 -9.54
CA GLN A 16 11.04 -16.52 -8.44
C GLN A 16 11.17 -14.99 -8.37
N VAL A 17 10.04 -14.30 -8.22
CA VAL A 17 9.96 -12.83 -8.16
C VAL A 17 10.87 -12.24 -7.07
N ARG A 18 11.08 -12.98 -5.97
CA ARG A 18 11.92 -12.54 -4.84
C ARG A 18 13.41 -12.43 -5.15
N TYR A 19 13.88 -13.04 -6.23
CA TYR A 19 15.29 -13.02 -6.63
C TYR A 19 15.55 -12.07 -7.80
N LEU A 20 14.49 -11.58 -8.45
CA LEU A 20 14.62 -10.56 -9.48
C LEU A 20 15.05 -9.24 -8.81
N THR A 21 16.15 -8.67 -9.32
CA THR A 21 16.72 -7.42 -8.82
C THR A 21 16.48 -6.26 -9.78
N PHE A 22 16.56 -6.52 -11.08
CA PHE A 22 16.30 -5.54 -12.14
C PHE A 22 15.59 -6.21 -13.30
N LEU A 23 14.79 -5.42 -14.02
CA LEU A 23 14.23 -5.78 -15.31
C LEU A 23 14.23 -4.54 -16.21
N GLY A 24 14.20 -4.74 -17.53
CA GLY A 24 14.08 -3.64 -18.46
C GLY A 24 13.91 -4.09 -19.91
N VAL A 25 13.43 -3.15 -20.71
CA VAL A 25 13.46 -3.25 -22.18
C VAL A 25 14.72 -2.52 -22.65
N GLY A 26 15.44 -3.12 -23.61
CA GLY A 26 16.66 -2.57 -24.18
C GLY A 26 16.40 -1.35 -25.08
N HIS A 27 17.46 -0.87 -25.74
CA HIS A 27 17.32 0.13 -26.81
C HIS A 27 16.48 -0.42 -27.98
N ASP A 28 16.63 -1.71 -28.28
CA ASP A 28 15.73 -2.43 -29.16
C ASP A 28 14.47 -2.84 -28.39
N THR A 29 13.30 -2.49 -28.93
CA THR A 29 11.99 -2.76 -28.31
C THR A 29 11.67 -4.24 -28.17
N HIS A 30 12.33 -5.12 -28.94
CA HIS A 30 12.16 -6.56 -28.85
C HIS A 30 13.01 -7.19 -27.74
N THR A 31 14.00 -6.46 -27.22
CA THR A 31 14.91 -7.00 -26.21
C THR A 31 14.35 -6.78 -24.81
N PHE A 32 14.02 -7.86 -24.12
CA PHE A 32 13.71 -7.86 -22.69
C PHE A 32 14.86 -8.48 -21.90
N ALA A 33 15.23 -7.90 -20.76
CA ALA A 33 16.25 -8.48 -19.90
C ALA A 33 15.87 -8.40 -18.42
N VAL A 34 16.31 -9.40 -17.66
CA VAL A 34 16.18 -9.47 -16.20
C VAL A 34 17.51 -9.81 -15.56
N ILE A 35 17.76 -9.23 -14.38
CA ILE A 35 18.92 -9.55 -13.54
C ILE A 35 18.43 -10.24 -12.28
N VAL A 36 18.93 -11.45 -12.04
CA VAL A 36 18.54 -12.31 -10.93
C VAL A 36 19.72 -12.51 -9.98
N ASP A 37 19.48 -12.42 -8.68
CA ASP A 37 20.45 -12.85 -7.66
C ASP A 37 20.33 -14.37 -7.46
N SER A 38 21.27 -15.12 -8.03
CA SER A 38 21.40 -16.57 -7.88
C SER A 38 21.93 -16.98 -6.50
N GLY A 39 22.21 -16.00 -5.63
CA GLY A 39 22.66 -16.17 -4.26
C GLY A 39 24.08 -15.67 -4.05
N LYS A 40 24.39 -15.25 -2.82
CA LYS A 40 25.70 -14.72 -2.43
C LYS A 40 26.19 -13.55 -3.31
N GLN A 41 25.27 -12.70 -3.78
CA GLN A 41 25.59 -11.57 -4.68
C GLN A 41 26.18 -12.05 -6.02
N GLN A 42 25.78 -13.25 -6.47
CA GLN A 42 26.06 -13.71 -7.83
C GLN A 42 24.86 -13.34 -8.70
N PHE A 43 25.09 -12.42 -9.64
CA PHE A 43 24.04 -11.90 -10.49
C PHE A 43 24.13 -12.51 -11.88
N GLU A 44 23.00 -13.00 -12.37
CA GLU A 44 22.85 -13.51 -13.73
C GLU A 44 21.92 -12.60 -14.52
N CYS A 45 22.33 -12.25 -15.73
CA CYS A 45 21.51 -11.51 -16.68
C CYS A 45 20.92 -12.49 -17.70
N HIS A 46 19.60 -12.52 -17.80
CA HIS A 46 18.87 -13.31 -18.79
C HIS A 46 18.20 -12.36 -19.77
N ALA A 47 18.52 -12.49 -21.05
CA ALA A 47 17.97 -11.66 -22.12
C ALA A 47 17.11 -12.51 -23.06
N PHE A 48 15.98 -11.96 -23.45
CA PHE A 48 14.96 -12.61 -24.27
C PHE A 48 14.62 -11.71 -25.45
N TRP A 49 14.39 -12.34 -26.60
CA TRP A 49 13.82 -11.69 -27.77
C TRP A 49 12.30 -11.90 -27.77
N CYS A 50 11.54 -10.82 -27.86
CA CYS A 50 10.08 -10.83 -27.78
C CYS A 50 9.48 -10.27 -29.07
N GLU A 51 8.48 -10.98 -29.60
CA GLU A 51 7.69 -10.54 -30.75
C GLU A 51 6.23 -10.29 -30.29
N PRO A 52 5.56 -9.20 -30.70
CA PRO A 52 6.08 -8.13 -31.57
C PRO A 52 7.00 -7.12 -30.85
N ASP A 53 6.99 -7.09 -29.52
CA ASP A 53 7.90 -6.28 -28.68
C ASP A 53 7.87 -6.80 -27.23
N ALA A 54 8.80 -6.30 -26.41
CA ALA A 54 8.95 -6.66 -25.00
C ALA A 54 7.97 -5.96 -24.04
N GLY A 55 7.09 -5.08 -24.54
CA GLY A 55 6.18 -4.27 -23.73
C GLY A 55 5.26 -5.12 -22.86
N SER A 56 4.55 -6.06 -23.48
CA SER A 56 3.60 -6.94 -22.77
C SER A 56 4.26 -7.78 -21.68
N VAL A 57 5.41 -8.39 -21.99
CA VAL A 57 6.19 -9.20 -21.04
C VAL A 57 6.71 -8.32 -19.89
N SER A 58 7.30 -7.17 -20.19
CA SER A 58 7.83 -6.28 -19.17
C SER A 58 6.75 -5.77 -18.22
N GLU A 59 5.56 -5.44 -18.73
CA GLU A 59 4.41 -5.01 -17.92
C GLU A 59 3.92 -6.13 -17.01
N ALA A 60 3.79 -7.35 -17.54
CA ALA A 60 3.34 -8.51 -16.76
C ALA A 60 4.31 -8.83 -15.61
N VAL A 61 5.62 -8.84 -15.87
CA VAL A 61 6.64 -9.06 -14.85
C VAL A 61 6.66 -7.92 -13.83
N GLN A 62 6.50 -6.67 -14.27
CA GLN A 62 6.42 -5.52 -13.37
C GLN A 62 5.20 -5.61 -12.44
N ALA A 63 4.02 -5.92 -12.98
CA ALA A 63 2.80 -6.08 -12.19
C ALA A 63 2.94 -7.19 -11.15
N ALA A 64 3.53 -8.32 -11.54
CA ALA A 64 3.86 -9.43 -10.64
C ALA A 64 4.77 -8.98 -9.49
N CYS A 65 5.84 -8.25 -9.81
CA CYS A 65 6.77 -7.70 -8.83
C CYS A 65 6.05 -6.77 -7.83
N MET A 66 5.18 -5.89 -8.32
CA MET A 66 4.42 -4.96 -7.48
C MET A 66 3.47 -5.69 -6.52
N VAL A 67 2.72 -6.68 -7.01
CA VAL A 67 1.81 -7.47 -6.17
C VAL A 67 2.57 -8.21 -5.08
N GLN A 68 3.72 -8.80 -5.42
CA GLN A 68 4.54 -9.51 -4.45
C GLN A 68 5.14 -8.56 -3.40
N TYR A 69 5.61 -7.40 -3.84
CA TYR A 69 6.11 -6.34 -2.94
C TYR A 69 5.03 -5.89 -1.96
N GLN A 70 3.82 -5.59 -2.45
CA GLN A 70 2.69 -5.22 -1.61
C GLN A 70 2.32 -6.31 -0.59
N LYS A 71 2.29 -7.59 -1.01
CA LYS A 71 2.04 -8.72 -0.09
C LYS A 71 3.04 -8.76 1.06
N CYS A 72 4.33 -8.56 0.76
CA CYS A 72 5.38 -8.53 1.78
C CYS A 72 5.24 -7.33 2.72
N LEU A 73 4.86 -6.15 2.22
CA LEU A 73 4.63 -4.98 3.07
C LEU A 73 3.43 -5.18 4.01
N VAL A 74 2.31 -5.68 3.49
CA VAL A 74 1.10 -5.90 4.30
C VAL A 74 1.35 -6.95 5.39
N ALA A 75 2.04 -8.04 5.07
CA ALA A 75 2.38 -9.06 6.07
C ALA A 75 3.28 -8.52 7.20
N GLN A 76 4.08 -7.48 6.93
CA GLN A 76 4.94 -6.83 7.93
C GLN A 76 4.21 -5.79 8.79
N THR A 77 3.01 -5.35 8.40
CA THR A 77 2.24 -4.43 9.23
C THR A 77 1.67 -5.17 10.45
N PRO A 78 1.97 -4.72 11.70
CA PRO A 78 1.35 -5.30 12.88
C PRO A 78 -0.17 -5.18 12.79
N PRO A 79 -0.95 -6.21 13.16
CA PRO A 79 -2.40 -6.11 13.14
C PRO A 79 -2.82 -4.94 14.02
N VAL A 80 -3.59 -4.01 13.45
CA VAL A 80 -4.17 -2.89 14.18
C VAL A 80 -5.07 -3.48 15.27
N LYS A 81 -4.60 -3.46 16.51
CA LYS A 81 -5.42 -3.82 17.68
C LYS A 81 -6.52 -2.77 17.79
N SER A 82 -7.68 -3.05 17.19
CA SER A 82 -8.91 -2.33 17.48
C SER A 82 -9.15 -2.42 18.98
N LYS A 83 -8.88 -1.33 19.70
CA LYS A 83 -9.28 -1.15 21.09
C LYS A 83 -10.81 -1.04 21.09
N MET A 84 -11.49 -2.18 20.99
CA MET A 84 -12.90 -2.27 21.34
C MET A 84 -12.98 -1.95 22.82
N LEU A 85 -13.47 -0.75 23.10
CA LEU A 85 -13.88 -0.31 24.43
C LEU A 85 -14.78 -1.40 25.00
N ARG A 86 -14.26 -2.23 25.90
CA ARG A 86 -15.08 -2.98 26.85
C ARG A 86 -15.64 -1.97 27.85
N ALA A 87 -16.55 -1.13 27.38
CA ALA A 87 -17.49 -0.45 28.25
C ALA A 87 -18.44 -1.53 28.77
N GLY A 88 -18.15 -2.03 29.96
CA GLY A 88 -19.06 -2.88 30.70
C GLY A 88 -20.34 -2.12 31.00
N ALA A 89 -21.39 -2.33 30.21
CA ALA A 89 -22.74 -1.98 30.59
C ALA A 89 -23.44 -3.25 31.08
N LYS A 90 -23.29 -3.52 32.37
CA LYS A 90 -24.09 -4.51 33.10
C LYS A 90 -25.54 -4.00 33.15
N VAL A 91 -26.37 -4.44 32.21
CA VAL A 91 -27.81 -4.13 32.19
C VAL A 91 -28.49 -4.92 33.32
N LYS A 92 -28.73 -4.26 34.47
CA LYS A 92 -29.61 -4.75 35.52
C LYS A 92 -31.01 -4.19 35.27
N ARG A 93 -31.90 -5.03 34.72
CA ARG A 93 -33.34 -4.74 34.71
C ARG A 93 -33.87 -5.00 36.13
N THR A 94 -34.33 -3.96 36.81
CA THR A 94 -35.23 -4.08 37.96
C THR A 94 -36.28 -2.99 37.88
N ALA A 95 -37.54 -3.42 38.01
CA ALA A 95 -38.75 -2.63 37.94
C ALA A 95 -38.91 -1.64 39.11
N SER A 96 -39.85 -0.70 38.94
CA SER A 96 -40.85 -0.26 39.95
C SER A 96 -40.84 1.23 40.36
N MET A 97 -42.02 1.84 40.14
CA MET A 97 -42.74 2.92 40.85
C MET A 97 -42.27 4.39 40.87
N ASP A 98 -43.10 5.20 40.20
CA ASP A 98 -43.88 6.40 40.61
C ASP A 98 -43.44 7.45 41.66
N ILE A 99 -43.85 8.69 41.31
CA ILE A 99 -44.30 9.84 42.13
C ILE A 99 -43.27 10.76 42.81
N SER A 100 -43.16 11.94 42.17
CA SER A 100 -43.19 13.33 42.68
C SER A 100 -42.09 13.90 43.58
N SER A 101 -41.74 15.13 43.18
CA SER A 101 -41.41 16.30 44.02
C SER A 101 -39.94 16.69 44.16
N PHE A 102 -39.74 18.01 44.04
CA PHE A 102 -38.59 18.86 44.38
C PHE A 102 -37.59 19.23 43.25
N ARG A 103 -37.88 20.38 42.61
CA ARG A 103 -36.91 21.40 42.13
C ARG A 103 -36.20 22.02 43.35
N PRO A 104 -34.97 22.60 43.29
CA PRO A 104 -34.55 23.72 42.40
C PRO A 104 -33.08 23.57 41.89
N ARG A 105 -32.44 24.40 41.05
CA ARG A 105 -32.39 25.86 40.95
C ARG A 105 -31.63 26.25 39.66
N HIS A 106 -31.95 27.42 39.12
CA HIS A 106 -31.32 28.09 37.98
C HIS A 106 -29.80 28.32 38.15
N ARG A 107 -29.02 28.37 37.04
CA ARG A 107 -28.32 29.60 36.53
C ARG A 107 -27.26 29.28 35.45
N GLY A 108 -27.48 29.77 34.22
CA GLY A 108 -26.52 30.54 33.40
C GLY A 108 -25.35 29.88 32.63
N ASN A 109 -25.45 29.97 31.30
CA ASN A 109 -24.42 30.26 30.27
C ASN A 109 -23.22 29.32 29.99
N SER A 110 -23.31 28.61 28.84
CA SER A 110 -22.52 28.83 27.59
C SER A 110 -22.19 27.51 26.87
N PRO A 111 -22.29 27.43 25.51
CA PRO A 111 -22.01 26.21 24.76
C PRO A 111 -20.54 26.14 24.27
N PRO A 112 -19.84 24.99 24.37
CA PRO A 112 -18.64 24.79 23.58
C PRO A 112 -19.04 24.40 22.14
N LYS A 113 -18.73 25.28 21.19
CA LYS A 113 -18.72 24.96 19.75
C LYS A 113 -17.57 24.00 19.48
N PHE A 114 -17.85 22.71 19.29
CA PHE A 114 -16.88 21.77 18.73
C PHE A 114 -16.89 21.92 17.21
N ALA A 115 -15.94 22.69 16.69
CA ALA A 115 -15.72 22.85 15.26
C ALA A 115 -15.18 21.54 14.67
N THR A 116 -16.01 20.87 13.87
CA THR A 116 -15.62 19.77 13.00
C THR A 116 -14.93 20.34 11.75
N SER A 117 -13.59 20.38 11.68
CA SER A 117 -12.93 20.56 10.37
C SER A 117 -11.42 20.26 10.27
N SER A 118 -10.76 19.62 11.24
CA SER A 118 -9.29 19.50 11.19
C SER A 118 -8.71 18.45 10.24
N VAL A 119 -9.53 17.58 9.62
CA VAL A 119 -9.01 16.54 8.71
C VAL A 119 -8.62 17.05 7.32
N LYS A 120 -9.11 18.24 6.93
CA LYS A 120 -8.95 18.76 5.55
C LYS A 120 -7.71 19.64 5.33
N LYS A 121 -7.05 20.09 6.40
CA LYS A 121 -5.79 20.87 6.27
C LYS A 121 -4.55 19.99 6.10
N GLY A 122 -4.53 18.80 6.72
CA GLY A 122 -3.37 17.90 6.65
C GLY A 122 -3.13 17.32 5.26
N MET A 123 -4.20 16.94 4.55
CA MET A 123 -4.08 16.32 3.22
C MET A 123 -3.45 17.26 2.18
N MET A 124 -3.72 18.57 2.25
CA MET A 124 -3.19 19.53 1.28
C MET A 124 -1.69 19.81 1.49
N ALA A 125 -1.19 19.73 2.74
CA ALA A 125 0.24 19.89 3.02
C ALA A 125 1.09 18.73 2.47
N PHE A 126 0.53 17.52 2.38
CA PHE A 126 1.20 16.40 1.73
C PHE A 126 1.35 16.60 0.22
N PHE A 127 0.34 17.15 -0.47
CA PHE A 127 0.42 17.38 -1.91
C PHE A 127 1.43 18.48 -2.29
N ASP A 128 1.58 19.53 -1.48
CA ASP A 128 2.56 20.60 -1.73
C ASP A 128 4.00 20.10 -1.69
N THR A 129 4.29 19.10 -0.85
CA THR A 129 5.64 18.54 -0.70
C THR A 129 6.10 17.79 -1.96
N PHE A 130 5.18 17.24 -2.76
CA PHE A 130 5.51 16.55 -4.01
C PHE A 130 5.67 17.49 -5.20
N ARG A 131 4.97 18.64 -5.23
CA ARG A 131 5.15 19.63 -6.33
C ARG A 131 6.46 20.40 -6.23
N ASN A 132 6.99 20.62 -5.04
CA ASN A 132 8.21 21.42 -4.86
C ASN A 132 9.52 20.68 -5.20
N LYS A 133 9.47 19.38 -5.55
CA LYS A 133 10.66 18.59 -5.88
C LYS A 133 10.90 18.36 -7.38
N GLN A 134 10.10 19.00 -8.25
CA GLN A 134 10.29 18.92 -9.72
C GLN A 134 10.92 20.16 -10.37
N SER A 135 11.46 21.12 -9.62
CA SER A 135 12.13 22.29 -10.23
C SER A 135 13.43 22.64 -9.52
N ALA A 136 14.47 21.83 -9.69
CA ALA A 136 15.86 22.23 -9.42
C ALA A 136 16.88 21.27 -10.07
N VAL A 137 16.87 21.15 -11.41
CA VAL A 137 18.11 20.89 -12.17
C VAL A 137 18.07 21.82 -13.38
N SER A 138 18.59 23.03 -13.18
CA SER A 138 19.03 23.91 -14.26
C SER A 138 20.54 23.74 -14.39
N MET A 139 20.95 23.59 -15.65
CA MET A 139 22.30 23.48 -16.23
C MET A 139 23.34 24.44 -15.61
N PRO A 140 24.62 24.16 -15.85
CA PRO A 140 25.27 24.79 -16.99
C PRO A 140 25.62 23.84 -18.14
#